data_AF-A0A9D6MI93-F1
#
_entry.id   AF-A0A9D6MI93-F1
#
_cell.length_a   1.000
_cell.length_b   1.000
_cell.length_c   1.000
_cell.angle_alpha   90.00
_cell.angle_beta   90.00
_cell.angle_gamma   90.00
#
_symmetry.space_group_name_H-M   'P 1'
#
loop_
_entity.id
_entity.type
_entity.pdbx_description
1 polymer ?
#
loop_
_entity_poly.entity_id
_entity_poly.type
_entity_poly.pdbx_seq_one_letter_code
_entity_poly.pdbx_strand_id
1 'polypeptide(L)'
;MLSATLVQRGGAWAEDAPIICDVPVEACIDSPAESDRFSFNVIDNEIVAINVLAAPAQGAGFDPVWRVIDKLGNPIQDNECDDFGDAYLGSLRDCGPLPASGSPYRVEVRDGSSDATGCYHVHLQRLTEGAVCEPTPVGCDGTAPGTIDPALEDDLIRFDFSVTEGEIVAINLGVTVPGTNFDPTWRLLDRTGRPV
;
A
#
# COMPACT_ATOMS: atom_id res chain seq x y z
N MET A 1 -1.62 4.92 -24.07
CA MET A 1 -2.03 3.56 -23.69
C MET A 1 -3.26 3.71 -22.83
N LEU A 2 -4.38 3.08 -23.18
CA LEU A 2 -5.57 3.08 -22.35
C LEU A 2 -5.41 1.93 -21.35
N SER A 3 -5.20 2.25 -20.07
CA SER A 3 -5.35 1.29 -18.98
C SER A 3 -6.84 1.07 -18.76
N ALA A 4 -7.28 -0.18 -18.79
CA ALA A 4 -8.67 -0.53 -18.52
C ALA A 4 -8.79 -0.96 -17.05
N THR A 5 -9.42 -0.12 -16.23
CA THR A 5 -9.82 -0.48 -14.87
C THR A 5 -11.00 -1.44 -14.97
N LEU A 6 -10.84 -2.67 -14.49
CA LEU A 6 -11.95 -3.62 -14.36
C LEU A 6 -12.78 -3.20 -13.13
N VAL A 7 -13.89 -2.48 -13.35
CA VAL A 7 -14.87 -2.20 -12.28
C VAL A 7 -15.91 -3.30 -12.29
N GLN A 8 -15.77 -4.31 -11.43
CA GLN A 8 -16.81 -5.31 -11.22
C GLN A 8 -17.85 -4.74 -10.25
N ARG A 9 -18.89 -4.09 -10.80
CA ARG A 9 -20.04 -3.63 -10.02
C ARG A 9 -20.91 -4.83 -9.59
N GLY A 10 -20.95 -5.12 -8.29
CA GLY A 10 -22.07 -5.82 -7.66
C GLY A 10 -22.06 -7.35 -7.66
N GLY A 11 -20.90 -7.96 -7.39
CA GLY A 11 -20.83 -9.37 -7.01
C GLY A 11 -19.65 -9.56 -6.07
N ALA A 12 -19.84 -10.35 -5.00
CA ALA A 12 -18.83 -10.71 -4.01
C ALA A 12 -17.46 -10.80 -4.65
N TRP A 13 -16.50 -10.00 -4.16
CA TRP A 13 -15.13 -10.07 -4.62
C TRP A 13 -14.68 -11.53 -4.51
N ALA A 14 -13.97 -12.00 -5.53
CA ALA A 14 -13.36 -13.33 -5.42
C ALA A 14 -12.42 -13.29 -4.21
N GLU A 15 -12.75 -14.05 -3.17
CA GLU A 15 -11.86 -14.30 -2.04
C GLU A 15 -10.45 -14.61 -2.55
N ASP A 16 -9.44 -13.95 -1.98
CA ASP A 16 -8.04 -14.00 -2.40
C ASP A 16 -7.73 -13.36 -3.77
N ALA A 17 -8.51 -12.37 -4.21
CA ALA A 17 -8.23 -11.59 -5.42
C ALA A 17 -6.79 -11.04 -5.43
N PRO A 18 -6.03 -11.15 -6.54
CA PRO A 18 -4.64 -10.71 -6.54
C PRO A 18 -4.55 -9.18 -6.47
N ILE A 19 -3.69 -8.66 -5.58
CA ILE A 19 -3.27 -7.25 -5.64
C ILE A 19 -2.18 -7.15 -6.70
N ILE A 20 -2.46 -6.37 -7.74
CA ILE A 20 -1.44 -5.97 -8.71
C ILE A 20 -0.67 -4.82 -8.07
N CYS A 21 0.66 -4.90 -8.09
CA CYS A 21 1.45 -3.85 -7.48
C CYS A 21 1.22 -2.51 -8.20
N ASP A 22 1.17 -1.44 -7.42
CA ASP A 22 0.98 -0.07 -7.87
C ASP A 22 -0.33 0.15 -8.64
N VAL A 23 -1.33 -0.68 -8.35
CA VAL A 23 -2.68 -0.56 -8.91
C VAL A 23 -3.68 -0.62 -7.76
N PRO A 24 -4.42 0.47 -7.49
CA PRO A 24 -5.43 0.47 -6.44
C PRO A 24 -6.56 -0.50 -6.80
N VAL A 25 -6.99 -1.27 -5.81
CA VAL A 25 -8.16 -2.16 -5.88
C VAL A 25 -9.27 -1.52 -5.07
N GLU A 26 -10.43 -1.29 -5.68
CA GLU A 26 -11.65 -0.93 -4.96
C GLU A 26 -12.38 -2.20 -4.56
N ALA A 27 -12.90 -2.29 -3.34
CA ALA A 27 -13.73 -3.40 -2.89
C ALA A 27 -14.77 -2.94 -1.85
N CYS A 28 -15.71 -3.83 -1.50
CA CYS A 28 -16.77 -3.53 -0.54
C CYS A 28 -17.03 -4.70 0.39
N ILE A 29 -17.18 -4.39 1.68
CA ILE A 29 -17.74 -5.28 2.70
C ILE A 29 -19.26 -5.16 2.59
N ASP A 30 -19.91 -6.24 2.16
CA ASP A 30 -21.34 -6.26 1.83
C ASP A 30 -22.24 -6.63 3.02
N SER A 31 -21.65 -7.17 4.10
CA SER A 31 -22.35 -7.55 5.33
C SER A 31 -21.52 -7.31 6.60
N PRO A 32 -22.16 -6.99 7.74
CA PRO A 32 -21.44 -6.89 9.01
C PRO A 32 -20.73 -8.21 9.37
N ALA A 33 -19.55 -8.10 9.98
CA ALA A 33 -18.65 -9.21 10.33
C ALA A 33 -18.06 -10.00 9.14
N GLU A 34 -18.31 -9.58 7.91
CA GLU A 34 -17.54 -10.04 6.75
C GLU A 34 -16.12 -9.47 6.77
N SER A 35 -15.22 -10.21 6.12
CA SER A 35 -13.87 -9.79 5.83
C SER A 35 -13.54 -10.16 4.40
N ASP A 36 -12.87 -9.27 3.70
CA ASP A 36 -12.33 -9.54 2.36
C ASP A 36 -10.86 -9.95 2.46
N ARG A 37 -10.39 -10.72 1.48
CA ARG A 37 -8.98 -11.07 1.35
C ARG A 37 -8.43 -10.82 -0.04
N PHE A 38 -7.22 -10.30 -0.10
CA PHE A 38 -6.47 -10.09 -1.33
C PHE A 38 -5.09 -10.72 -1.25
N SER A 39 -4.64 -11.38 -2.31
CA SER A 39 -3.38 -12.12 -2.31
C SER A 39 -2.24 -11.38 -3.02
N PHE A 40 -1.02 -11.57 -2.53
CA PHE A 40 0.21 -11.14 -3.21
C PHE A 40 1.36 -12.11 -2.93
N ASN A 41 2.32 -12.17 -3.86
CA ASN A 41 3.53 -12.99 -3.70
C ASN A 41 4.73 -12.09 -3.42
N VAL A 42 5.67 -12.57 -2.63
CA VAL A 42 6.93 -11.88 -2.36
C VAL A 42 8.14 -12.74 -2.69
N ILE A 43 9.28 -12.09 -2.95
CA ILE A 43 10.61 -12.68 -2.88
C ILE A 43 11.09 -12.74 -1.42
N ASP A 44 12.24 -13.37 -1.19
CA ASP A 44 12.75 -13.54 0.17
C ASP A 44 13.29 -12.23 0.75
N ASN A 45 12.84 -11.89 1.95
CA ASN A 45 13.15 -10.66 2.68
C ASN A 45 12.62 -9.38 2.00
N GLU A 46 11.49 -9.48 1.29
CA GLU A 46 10.84 -8.32 0.67
C GLU A 46 10.09 -7.47 1.70
N ILE A 47 10.17 -6.15 1.59
CA ILE A 47 9.33 -5.19 2.29
C ILE A 47 8.34 -4.60 1.29
N VAL A 48 7.07 -4.56 1.68
CA VAL A 48 5.98 -3.96 0.90
C VAL A 48 5.32 -2.86 1.72
N ALA A 49 4.96 -1.74 1.09
CA ALA A 49 4.06 -0.76 1.69
C ALA A 49 2.63 -1.12 1.29
N ILE A 50 1.71 -1.12 2.26
CA ILE A 50 0.29 -1.39 2.01
C ILE A 50 -0.52 -0.28 2.65
N ASN A 51 -1.51 0.22 1.91
CA ASN A 51 -2.45 1.21 2.40
C ASN A 51 -3.89 0.76 2.15
N VAL A 52 -4.75 1.00 3.14
CA VAL A 52 -6.19 0.79 3.04
C VAL A 52 -6.91 2.05 3.48
N LEU A 53 -7.84 2.51 2.65
CA LEU A 53 -8.59 3.74 2.87
C LEU A 53 -10.07 3.53 2.55
N ALA A 54 -10.97 3.99 3.42
CA ALA A 54 -12.40 4.02 3.13
C ALA A 54 -12.70 4.90 1.90
N ALA A 55 -13.60 4.46 1.02
CA ALA A 55 -13.98 5.27 -0.14
C ALA A 55 -14.82 6.51 0.29
N PRO A 56 -14.83 7.63 -0.46
CA PRO A 56 -15.34 8.94 0.01
C PRO A 56 -16.84 9.06 0.39
N ALA A 57 -17.64 8.00 0.25
CA ALA A 57 -19.10 8.05 0.40
C ALA A 57 -19.65 6.91 1.28
N GLN A 58 -18.97 6.55 2.36
CA GLN A 58 -19.42 5.47 3.24
C GLN A 58 -20.48 5.90 4.26
N GLY A 59 -21.22 4.90 4.77
CA GLY A 59 -22.08 5.06 5.93
C GLY A 59 -21.27 5.49 7.16
N ALA A 60 -21.90 6.23 8.07
CA ALA A 60 -21.26 6.60 9.33
C ALA A 60 -20.81 5.33 10.09
N GLY A 61 -19.56 5.31 10.56
CA GLY A 61 -19.00 4.22 11.36
C GLY A 61 -18.36 3.07 10.57
N PHE A 62 -18.22 3.18 9.23
CA PHE A 62 -17.40 2.23 8.48
C PHE A 62 -15.93 2.62 8.58
N ASP A 63 -15.18 1.86 9.37
CA ASP A 63 -13.79 2.14 9.70
C ASP A 63 -12.94 0.90 9.33
N PRO A 64 -12.49 0.79 8.06
CA PRO A 64 -11.80 -0.40 7.60
C PRO A 64 -10.44 -0.55 8.29
N VAL A 65 -10.23 -1.73 8.86
CA VAL A 65 -8.97 -2.18 9.46
C VAL A 65 -8.44 -3.37 8.67
N TRP A 66 -7.12 -3.55 8.69
CA TRP A 66 -6.49 -4.62 7.95
C TRP A 66 -5.25 -5.17 8.66
N ARG A 67 -4.87 -6.38 8.26
CA ARG A 67 -3.62 -7.07 8.65
C ARG A 67 -3.10 -7.91 7.49
N VAL A 68 -1.90 -8.46 7.63
CA VAL A 68 -1.32 -9.43 6.69
C VAL A 68 -1.25 -10.80 7.34
N ILE A 69 -1.68 -11.82 6.60
CA ILE A 69 -1.57 -13.22 6.97
C ILE A 69 -0.76 -13.99 5.91
N ASP A 70 -0.03 -15.03 6.34
CA ASP A 70 0.69 -15.93 5.45
C ASP A 70 -0.26 -16.88 4.68
N LYS A 71 0.30 -17.72 3.80
CA LYS A 71 -0.47 -18.73 3.04
C LYS A 71 -1.21 -19.76 3.90
N LEU A 72 -0.80 -19.96 5.15
CA LEU A 72 -1.46 -20.85 6.10
C LEU A 72 -2.56 -20.13 6.90
N GLY A 73 -2.67 -18.80 6.76
CA GLY A 73 -3.63 -17.96 7.44
C GLY A 73 -3.15 -17.47 8.81
N ASN A 74 -1.87 -17.64 9.14
CA ASN A 74 -1.30 -17.08 10.36
C ASN A 74 -0.99 -15.60 10.13
N PRO A 75 -1.26 -14.71 11.09
CA PRO A 75 -0.73 -13.36 11.01
C PRO A 75 0.79 -13.39 10.88
N ILE A 76 1.32 -12.47 10.08
CA ILE A 76 2.77 -12.34 9.94
C ILE A 76 3.38 -11.89 11.28
N GLN A 77 4.70 -11.90 11.38
CA GLN A 77 5.40 -11.55 12.61
C GLN A 77 6.25 -10.31 12.36
N ASP A 78 5.60 -9.25 11.90
CA ASP A 78 6.09 -7.88 11.97
C ASP A 78 5.12 -7.11 12.89
N ASN A 79 5.65 -6.31 13.80
CA ASN A 79 4.89 -5.61 14.82
C ASN A 79 3.97 -4.49 14.28
N GLU A 80 3.75 -4.46 12.97
CA GLU A 80 3.16 -3.37 12.22
C GLU A 80 1.97 -3.87 11.38
N CYS A 81 2.05 -5.07 10.81
CA CYS A 81 1.02 -5.64 9.96
C CYS A 81 0.49 -7.00 10.47
N ASP A 82 0.82 -7.41 11.70
CA ASP A 82 0.39 -8.67 12.33
C ASP A 82 -1.01 -8.62 12.98
N ASP A 83 -1.50 -7.45 13.36
CA ASP A 83 -2.84 -7.28 13.90
C ASP A 83 -3.67 -6.29 13.08
N PHE A 84 -4.99 -6.34 13.29
CA PHE A 84 -5.89 -5.32 12.77
C PHE A 84 -5.55 -3.99 13.46
N GLY A 85 -4.83 -3.12 12.75
CA GLY A 85 -4.43 -1.81 13.26
C GLY A 85 -5.60 -0.88 13.56
N ASP A 86 -5.31 0.27 14.18
CA ASP A 86 -6.32 1.29 14.52
C ASP A 86 -6.90 1.93 13.24
N ALA A 87 -8.22 2.12 13.24
CA ALA A 87 -9.02 2.42 12.04
C ALA A 87 -8.98 3.89 11.55
N TYR A 88 -8.09 4.72 12.09
CA TYR A 88 -8.10 6.16 11.84
C TYR A 88 -7.19 6.55 10.65
N LEU A 89 -7.83 6.76 9.49
CA LEU A 89 -7.38 7.57 8.34
C LEU A 89 -5.99 7.26 7.76
N GLY A 90 -5.97 6.41 6.73
CA GLY A 90 -4.76 6.16 5.94
C GLY A 90 -3.76 5.35 6.75
N SER A 91 -3.78 4.04 6.52
CA SER A 91 -3.05 3.08 7.31
C SER A 91 -1.83 2.59 6.53
N LEU A 92 -1.11 3.49 5.86
CA LEU A 92 0.11 3.12 5.14
C LEU A 92 1.09 2.51 6.13
N ARG A 93 1.42 1.23 5.92
CA ARG A 93 2.35 0.48 6.76
C ARG A 93 3.32 -0.33 5.92
N ASP A 94 4.55 -0.44 6.41
CA ASP A 94 5.59 -1.27 5.80
C ASP A 94 5.54 -2.65 6.43
N CYS A 95 5.21 -3.66 5.64
CA CYS A 95 5.17 -5.04 6.07
C CYS A 95 6.43 -5.78 5.59
N GLY A 96 7.09 -6.48 6.50
CA GLY A 96 8.28 -7.27 6.25
C GLY A 96 9.50 -6.90 7.10
N PRO A 97 10.67 -7.50 6.82
CA PRO A 97 10.97 -8.32 5.64
C PRO A 97 10.22 -9.66 5.65
N LEU A 98 9.48 -9.93 4.57
CA LEU A 98 8.65 -11.11 4.39
C LEU A 98 9.44 -12.26 3.77
N PRO A 99 9.41 -13.48 4.32
CA PRO A 99 10.04 -14.64 3.70
C PRO A 99 9.21 -15.17 2.53
N ALA A 100 9.88 -15.60 1.45
CA ALA A 100 9.20 -16.16 0.27
C ALA A 100 8.40 -17.43 0.61
N SER A 101 8.78 -18.15 1.67
CA SER A 101 8.09 -19.35 2.13
C SER A 101 6.67 -19.11 2.62
N GLY A 102 6.33 -17.87 3.00
CA GLY A 102 4.98 -17.48 3.42
C GLY A 102 4.04 -17.17 2.26
N SER A 103 4.54 -17.04 1.03
CA SER A 103 3.74 -16.71 -0.16
C SER A 103 2.75 -17.84 -0.56
N PRO A 104 1.56 -17.49 -1.08
CA PRO A 104 1.02 -16.14 -1.18
C PRO A 104 0.62 -15.61 0.20
N TYR A 105 0.99 -14.37 0.49
CA TYR A 105 0.45 -13.61 1.61
C TYR A 105 -0.92 -13.07 1.24
N ARG A 106 -1.71 -12.72 2.25
CA ARG A 106 -2.99 -12.07 2.07
C ARG A 106 -3.12 -10.84 2.95
N VAL A 107 -3.67 -9.77 2.38
CA VAL A 107 -4.23 -8.65 3.13
C VAL A 107 -5.66 -9.04 3.49
N GLU A 108 -5.96 -9.10 4.79
CA GLU A 108 -7.31 -9.33 5.29
C GLU A 108 -7.88 -8.00 5.78
N VAL A 109 -9.03 -7.59 5.23
CA VAL A 109 -9.68 -6.31 5.52
C VAL A 109 -11.06 -6.58 6.12
N ARG A 110 -11.42 -5.83 7.16
CA ARG A 110 -12.76 -5.86 7.76
C ARG A 110 -13.14 -4.50 8.32
N ASP A 111 -14.40 -4.31 8.66
CA ASP A 111 -14.80 -3.20 9.51
C ASP A 111 -14.29 -3.41 10.96
N GLY A 112 -13.70 -2.37 11.55
CA GLY A 112 -13.03 -2.45 12.85
C GLY A 112 -13.93 -2.89 13.99
N SER A 113 -15.19 -2.44 13.98
CA SER A 113 -16.22 -2.82 14.96
C SER A 113 -17.06 -4.02 14.49
N SER A 114 -16.88 -4.44 13.24
CA SER A 114 -17.63 -5.52 12.59
C SER A 114 -19.15 -5.29 12.60
N ASP A 115 -19.58 -4.03 12.60
CA ASP A 115 -20.98 -3.61 12.70
C ASP A 115 -21.44 -2.75 11.51
N ALA A 116 -20.51 -2.29 10.67
CA ALA A 116 -20.78 -1.52 9.47
C ALA A 116 -20.37 -2.24 8.17
N THR A 117 -20.95 -1.77 7.08
CA THR A 117 -20.63 -2.16 5.69
C THR A 117 -20.15 -0.94 4.93
N GLY A 118 -19.31 -1.13 3.93
CA GLY A 118 -18.80 -0.03 3.14
C GLY A 118 -17.75 -0.47 2.13
N CYS A 119 -17.46 0.42 1.20
CA CYS A 119 -16.39 0.27 0.22
C CYS A 119 -15.10 0.94 0.67
N TYR A 120 -13.99 0.39 0.24
CA TYR A 120 -12.64 0.82 0.55
C TYR A 120 -11.74 0.56 -0.66
N HIS A 121 -10.54 1.13 -0.61
CA HIS A 121 -9.47 0.89 -1.56
C HIS A 121 -8.28 0.24 -0.85
N VAL A 122 -7.58 -0.63 -1.57
CA VAL A 122 -6.31 -1.25 -1.16
C VAL A 122 -5.26 -0.93 -2.21
N HIS A 123 -4.06 -0.52 -1.80
CA HIS A 123 -2.90 -0.34 -2.66
C HIS A 123 -1.68 -0.99 -2.01
N LEU A 124 -0.78 -1.48 -2.86
CA LEU A 124 0.46 -2.12 -2.45
C LEU A 124 1.60 -1.59 -3.33
N GLN A 125 2.66 -1.11 -2.70
CA GLN A 125 3.94 -0.77 -3.32
C GLN A 125 5.03 -1.73 -2.83
N ARG A 126 5.96 -2.14 -3.71
CA ARG A 126 7.12 -2.95 -3.31
C ARG A 126 8.32 -2.06 -3.06
N LEU A 127 8.98 -2.20 -1.91
CA LEU A 127 10.04 -1.29 -1.48
C LEU A 127 11.45 -1.88 -1.65
N THR A 128 11.58 -3.21 -1.67
CA THR A 128 12.89 -3.88 -1.80
C THR A 128 13.42 -3.83 -3.22
N GLU A 129 14.69 -3.45 -3.37
CA GLU A 129 15.37 -3.40 -4.67
C GLU A 129 15.29 -4.74 -5.41
N GLY A 130 14.93 -4.69 -6.70
CA GLY A 130 14.73 -5.88 -7.54
C GLY A 130 13.32 -6.45 -7.51
N ALA A 131 12.47 -5.97 -6.60
CA ALA A 131 11.03 -6.28 -6.57
C ALA A 131 10.14 -5.05 -6.80
N VAL A 132 10.68 -3.83 -6.64
CA VAL A 132 10.01 -2.55 -6.94
C VAL A 132 9.19 -2.58 -8.23
N CYS A 133 8.02 -1.94 -8.21
CA CYS A 133 7.00 -2.14 -9.23
C CYS A 133 7.33 -1.37 -10.50
N GLU A 134 7.44 -0.04 -10.39
CA GLU A 134 8.00 0.83 -11.43
C GLU A 134 8.54 2.11 -10.77
N PRO A 135 9.77 2.10 -10.20
CA PRO A 135 10.26 3.30 -9.52
C PRO A 135 10.57 4.41 -10.53
N THR A 136 10.18 5.64 -10.21
CA THR A 136 10.54 6.79 -11.06
C THR A 136 11.98 7.20 -10.79
N PRO A 137 12.89 7.18 -11.78
CA PRO A 137 14.27 7.56 -11.57
C PRO A 137 14.42 9.08 -11.44
N VAL A 138 15.33 9.52 -10.55
CA VAL A 138 15.75 10.92 -10.43
C VAL A 138 17.28 11.00 -10.37
N GLY A 139 17.85 11.79 -11.28
CA GLY A 139 19.28 12.11 -11.27
C GLY A 139 19.61 13.24 -10.29
N CYS A 140 20.89 13.41 -9.97
CA CYS A 140 21.35 14.58 -9.22
C CYS A 140 21.03 15.88 -9.98
N ASP A 141 20.60 16.92 -9.26
CA ASP A 141 20.02 18.17 -9.80
C ASP A 141 18.81 17.97 -10.74
N GLY A 142 18.25 16.77 -10.77
CA GLY A 142 17.06 16.42 -11.53
C GLY A 142 15.77 16.72 -10.78
N THR A 143 14.65 16.49 -11.46
CA THR A 143 13.31 16.56 -10.88
C THR A 143 12.50 15.39 -11.41
N ALA A 144 11.83 14.66 -10.52
CA ALA A 144 10.86 13.64 -10.88
C ALA A 144 9.45 14.21 -10.65
N PRO A 145 8.71 14.57 -11.71
CA PRO A 145 7.30 14.95 -11.56
C PRO A 145 6.44 13.69 -11.35
N GLY A 146 5.41 13.80 -10.53
CA GLY A 146 4.46 12.74 -10.25
C GLY A 146 3.13 13.30 -9.76
N THR A 147 2.17 12.41 -9.55
CA THR A 147 0.85 12.70 -8.99
C THR A 147 0.47 11.56 -8.07
N ILE A 148 -0.06 11.87 -6.90
CA ILE A 148 -0.72 10.89 -6.04
C ILE A 148 -2.22 10.95 -6.39
N ASP A 149 -2.70 9.98 -7.15
CA ASP A 149 -4.10 9.85 -7.56
C ASP A 149 -4.42 8.39 -7.91
N PRO A 150 -5.15 7.65 -7.04
CA PRO A 150 -5.99 8.13 -5.93
C PRO A 150 -5.23 8.45 -4.63
N ALA A 151 -5.90 9.12 -3.69
CA ALA A 151 -5.32 9.58 -2.42
C ALA A 151 -4.72 8.50 -1.49
N LEU A 152 -4.91 7.21 -1.78
CA LEU A 152 -4.25 6.13 -1.02
C LEU A 152 -2.91 5.68 -1.60
N GLU A 153 -2.60 6.08 -2.84
CA GLU A 153 -1.38 5.71 -3.55
C GLU A 153 -0.13 6.29 -2.88
N ASP A 154 1.00 5.62 -3.06
CA ASP A 154 2.33 6.14 -2.78
C ASP A 154 3.28 5.93 -3.97
N ASP A 155 4.08 6.95 -4.27
CA ASP A 155 5.08 6.94 -5.33
C ASP A 155 6.46 6.55 -4.80
N LEU A 156 7.10 5.55 -5.42
CA LEU A 156 8.51 5.22 -5.16
C LEU A 156 9.45 5.94 -6.15
N ILE A 157 10.23 6.88 -5.64
CA ILE A 157 11.26 7.61 -6.41
C ILE A 157 12.65 7.01 -6.15
N ARG A 158 13.37 6.60 -7.20
CA ARG A 158 14.70 6.00 -7.10
C ARG A 158 15.80 6.96 -7.53
N PHE A 159 16.82 7.13 -6.70
CA PHE A 159 18.02 7.84 -7.12
C PHE A 159 18.77 7.06 -8.20
N ASP A 160 19.00 7.70 -9.34
CA ASP A 160 19.79 7.16 -10.46
C ASP A 160 21.27 7.55 -10.34
N PHE A 161 21.72 7.75 -9.09
CA PHE A 161 23.09 8.04 -8.73
C PHE A 161 23.41 7.35 -7.39
N SER A 162 24.69 7.07 -7.16
CA SER A 162 25.17 6.49 -5.90
C SER A 162 25.54 7.59 -4.91
N VAL A 163 25.18 7.39 -3.64
CA VAL A 163 25.63 8.22 -2.53
C VAL A 163 26.84 7.57 -1.87
N THR A 164 27.92 8.32 -1.68
CA THR A 164 29.14 7.85 -1.02
C THR A 164 29.10 8.06 0.49
N GLU A 165 29.94 7.34 1.23
CA GLU A 165 29.99 7.48 2.70
C GLU A 165 30.35 8.92 3.11
N GLY A 166 29.51 9.50 3.98
CA GLY A 166 29.68 10.88 4.46
C GLY A 166 29.16 11.96 3.50
N GLU A 167 28.63 11.58 2.34
CA GLU A 167 27.97 12.52 1.42
C GLU A 167 26.63 12.99 1.99
N ILE A 168 26.29 14.26 1.71
CA ILE A 168 25.02 14.88 2.11
C ILE A 168 24.18 15.07 0.85
N VAL A 169 23.00 14.46 0.83
CA VAL A 169 22.00 14.66 -0.23
C VAL A 169 20.91 15.60 0.28
N ALA A 170 20.63 16.67 -0.48
CA ALA A 170 19.52 17.57 -0.19
C ALA A 170 18.31 17.19 -1.05
N ILE A 171 17.17 16.92 -0.41
CA ILE A 171 15.92 16.53 -1.07
C ILE A 171 14.89 17.64 -0.84
N ASN A 172 14.28 18.12 -1.90
CA ASN A 172 13.20 19.09 -1.83
C ASN A 172 11.95 18.51 -2.49
N LEU A 173 10.83 18.53 -1.76
CA LEU A 173 9.51 18.19 -2.29
C LEU A 173 8.75 19.48 -2.58
N GLY A 174 8.24 19.63 -3.81
CA GLY A 174 7.50 20.80 -4.24
C GLY A 174 6.11 20.45 -4.77
N VAL A 175 5.07 21.04 -4.17
CA VAL A 175 3.68 20.91 -4.66
C VAL A 175 3.43 21.95 -5.74
N THR A 176 3.17 21.49 -6.98
CA THR A 176 2.94 22.37 -8.14
C THR A 176 1.46 22.67 -8.36
N VAL A 177 0.57 21.74 -8.01
CA VAL A 177 -0.89 21.90 -8.07
C VAL A 177 -1.48 21.40 -6.76
N PRO A 178 -1.98 22.29 -5.87
CA PRO A 178 -2.51 21.86 -4.59
C PRO A 178 -3.92 21.25 -4.74
N GLY A 179 -4.09 20.05 -4.20
CA GLY A 179 -5.41 19.47 -3.91
C GLY A 179 -5.95 19.90 -2.54
N THR A 180 -7.23 19.62 -2.26
CA THR A 180 -7.78 19.81 -0.92
C THR A 180 -7.12 18.85 0.06
N ASN A 181 -6.58 19.36 1.18
CA ASN A 181 -5.83 18.58 2.18
C ASN A 181 -4.67 17.76 1.58
N PHE A 182 -4.12 18.18 0.46
CA PHE A 182 -2.97 17.52 -0.15
C PHE A 182 -1.67 18.03 0.48
N ASP A 183 -1.19 17.31 1.49
CA ASP A 183 0.06 17.57 2.21
C ASP A 183 1.00 16.36 2.06
N PRO A 184 1.67 16.22 0.89
CA PRO A 184 2.48 15.04 0.63
C PRO A 184 3.71 15.03 1.54
N THR A 185 4.03 13.85 2.05
CA THR A 185 5.22 13.61 2.87
C THR A 185 6.16 12.64 2.15
N TRP A 186 7.40 12.56 2.62
CA TRP A 186 8.39 11.62 2.08
C TRP A 186 9.21 11.01 3.19
N ARG A 187 9.73 9.82 2.91
CA ARG A 187 10.76 9.13 3.70
C ARG A 187 11.85 8.62 2.76
N LEU A 188 13.06 8.47 3.27
CA LEU A 188 14.16 7.88 2.53
C LEU A 188 14.26 6.40 2.86
N LEU A 189 14.44 5.55 1.85
CA LEU A 189 14.58 4.11 2.01
C LEU A 189 15.97 3.64 1.56
N ASP A 190 16.52 2.65 2.25
CA ASP A 190 17.67 1.90 1.76
C ASP A 190 17.27 0.85 0.71
N ARG A 191 18.27 0.17 0.13
CA ARG A 191 18.04 -0.87 -0.90
C ARG A 191 17.20 -2.06 -0.43
N THR A 192 17.11 -2.28 0.88
CA THR A 192 16.28 -3.35 1.45
C THR A 192 14.81 -2.93 1.58
N GLY A 193 14.53 -1.64 1.41
CA GLY A 193 13.21 -1.04 1.59
C GLY A 193 12.98 -0.50 3.00
N ARG A 194 14.04 -0.36 3.83
CA ARG A 194 13.92 0.15 5.21
C ARG A 194 14.10 1.66 5.26
N PRO A 195 13.36 2.38 6.12
CA PRO A 195 13.63 3.78 6.42
C PRO A 195 15.05 3.99 6.97
N VAL A 196 15.70 5.08 6.58
CA VAL A 196 17.04 5.51 7.05
C VAL A 196 17.02 6.82 7.83
#